data_AF-A0A847EUG0-F1
#
_entry.id   AF-A0A847EUG0-F1
#
_cell.length_a   1.000
_cell.length_b   1.000
_cell.length_c   1.000
_cell.angle_alpha   90.00
_cell.angle_beta   90.00
_cell.angle_gamma   90.00
#
_symmetry.space_group_name_H-M   'P 1'
#
loop_
_entity.id
_entity.type
_entity.pdbx_description
1 polymer ?
#
loop_
_entity_poly.entity_id
_entity_poly.type
_entity_poly.pdbx_seq_one_letter_code
_entity_poly.pdbx_strand_id
1 'polypeptide(L)'
;MKKKYNMVMTIVDTYKNILNTFPTSHFDFEIWKQYASSISPFLPEEVIKDTSKYDFNKDILPVVKNALSNRSKLEVLHTNFLQVTKSLDKEIVNKFNINLDLDIILYLGLCNGAGWFTKLDNRRVVLLGIEKIIELGWEDITTLRALIYHELGHVWHDIQRDGSDMDN
;
A
#
# COMPACT_ATOMS: atom_id res chain seq x y z
N MET A 1 23.67 21.46 12.53
CA MET A 1 23.19 20.20 13.14
C MET A 1 22.05 19.68 12.27
N LYS A 2 22.28 18.65 11.43
CA LYS A 2 21.20 17.98 10.72
C LYS A 2 20.34 17.26 11.77
N LYS A 3 19.02 17.48 11.79
CA LYS A 3 18.10 16.66 12.60
C LYS A 3 18.33 15.21 12.18
N LYS A 4 18.71 14.35 13.13
CA LYS A 4 18.78 12.91 12.92
C LYS A 4 17.33 12.44 12.86
N TYR A 5 16.74 12.47 11.66
CA TYR A 5 15.45 11.83 11.45
C TYR A 5 15.65 10.35 11.76
N ASN A 6 14.83 9.81 12.67
CA ASN A 6 14.75 8.36 12.83
C ASN A 6 14.20 7.83 11.50
N MET A 7 15.09 7.33 10.63
CA MET A 7 14.71 6.62 9.41
C MET A 7 14.00 5.34 9.85
N VAL A 8 12.68 5.30 9.72
CA VAL A 8 11.88 4.18 10.22
C VAL A 8 10.89 3.78 9.14
N MET A 9 10.99 2.51 8.74
CA MET A 9 9.95 1.86 7.96
C MET A 9 8.71 1.70 8.83
N THR A 10 7.59 2.29 8.44
CA THR A 10 6.30 2.12 9.15
C THR A 10 5.39 1.20 8.38
N ILE A 11 4.71 0.28 9.07
CA ILE A 11 3.68 -0.57 8.49
C ILE A 11 2.31 -0.02 8.91
N VAL A 12 1.49 0.39 7.95
CA VAL A 12 0.13 0.88 8.15
C VAL A 12 -0.85 -0.16 7.63
N ASP A 13 -1.51 -0.86 8.54
CA ASP A 13 -2.54 -1.84 8.23
C ASP A 13 -3.93 -1.23 8.46
N THR A 14 -4.71 -1.10 7.39
CA THR A 14 -6.07 -0.53 7.46
C THR A 14 -7.17 -1.58 7.37
N TYR A 15 -6.86 -2.88 7.46
CA TYR A 15 -7.84 -3.97 7.36
C TYR A 15 -9.07 -3.75 8.25
N LYS A 16 -8.87 -3.43 9.54
CA LYS A 16 -9.98 -3.16 10.47
C LYS A 16 -10.78 -1.91 10.08
N ASN A 17 -10.10 -0.86 9.62
CA ASN A 17 -10.76 0.36 9.15
C ASN A 17 -11.65 0.06 7.94
N ILE A 18 -11.20 -0.79 7.01
CA ILE A 18 -11.99 -1.22 5.85
C ILE A 18 -13.25 -1.96 6.31
N LEU A 19 -13.12 -2.91 7.24
CA LEU A 19 -14.29 -3.66 7.73
C LEU A 19 -15.30 -2.77 8.47
N ASN A 20 -14.81 -1.80 9.24
CA ASN A 20 -15.67 -0.86 9.95
C ASN A 20 -16.36 0.14 9.00
N THR A 21 -15.64 0.60 7.98
CA THR A 21 -16.15 1.56 7.00
C THR A 21 -17.13 0.91 6.03
N PHE A 22 -16.83 -0.31 5.59
CA PHE A 22 -17.60 -1.07 4.62
C PHE A 22 -18.04 -2.40 5.24
N PRO A 23 -19.04 -2.41 6.13
CA PRO A 23 -19.50 -3.63 6.80
C PRO A 23 -20.20 -4.60 5.83
N THR A 24 -20.69 -4.08 4.70
CA THR A 24 -21.28 -4.86 3.60
C THR A 24 -20.41 -4.75 2.34
N SER A 25 -20.79 -5.44 1.26
CA SER A 25 -20.17 -5.26 -0.07
C SER A 25 -20.63 -3.98 -0.79
N HIS A 26 -21.49 -3.17 -0.16
CA HIS A 26 -21.88 -1.88 -0.69
C HIS A 26 -20.68 -0.92 -0.66
N PHE A 27 -20.33 -0.40 -1.82
CA PHE A 27 -19.30 0.61 -1.97
C PHE A 27 -19.95 1.97 -2.22
N ASP A 28 -19.55 2.95 -1.42
CA ASP A 28 -19.90 4.36 -1.58
C ASP A 28 -18.61 5.16 -1.76
N PHE A 29 -18.59 6.00 -2.81
CA PHE A 29 -17.40 6.73 -3.22
C PHE A 29 -17.04 7.88 -2.26
N GLU A 30 -18.02 8.57 -1.69
CA GLU A 30 -17.75 9.64 -0.72
C GLU A 30 -17.28 9.08 0.62
N ILE A 31 -17.84 7.94 1.05
CA ILE A 31 -17.35 7.21 2.21
C ILE A 31 -15.91 6.74 1.98
N TRP A 32 -15.60 6.23 0.78
CA TRP A 32 -14.23 5.86 0.42
C TRP A 32 -13.26 7.03 0.48
N LYS A 33 -13.64 8.23 -0.01
CA LYS A 33 -12.79 9.42 0.10
C LYS A 33 -12.51 9.78 1.56
N GLN A 34 -13.51 9.70 2.44
CA GLN A 34 -13.33 9.96 3.87
C GLN A 34 -12.39 8.95 4.51
N TYR A 35 -12.56 7.66 4.19
CA TYR A 35 -11.66 6.59 4.62
C TYR A 35 -10.22 6.82 4.14
N ALA A 36 -10.01 7.10 2.85
CA ALA A 36 -8.69 7.36 2.29
C ALA A 36 -8.05 8.61 2.90
N SER A 37 -8.84 9.67 3.11
CA SER A 37 -8.39 10.91 3.78
C SER A 37 -7.93 10.68 5.22
N SER A 38 -8.48 9.66 5.90
CA SER A 38 -8.08 9.29 7.26
C SER A 38 -6.70 8.62 7.31
N ILE A 39 -6.22 8.08 6.19
CA ILE A 39 -4.87 7.53 6.04
C ILE A 39 -3.88 8.67 5.74
N SER A 40 -4.19 9.47 4.73
CA SER A 40 -3.48 10.71 4.39
C SER A 40 -4.44 11.65 3.66
N PRO A 41 -4.43 12.96 3.95
CA PRO A 41 -5.32 13.92 3.30
C PRO A 41 -5.10 14.01 1.78
N PHE A 42 -3.92 13.62 1.28
CA PHE A 42 -3.58 13.65 -0.15
C PHE A 42 -3.88 12.35 -0.89
N LEU A 43 -4.08 11.24 -0.17
CA LEU A 43 -4.29 9.92 -0.77
C LEU A 43 -5.49 9.86 -1.73
N PRO A 44 -6.67 10.43 -1.42
CA PRO A 44 -7.81 10.36 -2.34
C PRO A 44 -7.51 11.02 -3.69
N GLU A 45 -6.88 12.20 -3.69
CA GLU A 45 -6.57 12.92 -4.93
C GLU A 45 -5.59 12.15 -5.80
N GLU A 46 -4.52 11.62 -5.19
CA GLU A 46 -3.51 10.83 -5.90
C GLU A 46 -4.10 9.57 -6.54
N VAL A 47 -4.95 8.84 -5.80
CA VAL A 47 -5.59 7.61 -6.32
C VAL A 47 -6.63 7.94 -7.40
N ILE A 48 -7.46 8.98 -7.21
CA ILE A 48 -8.47 9.39 -8.22
C ILE A 48 -7.78 9.82 -9.51
N LYS A 49 -6.67 10.56 -9.40
CA LYS A 49 -5.89 11.00 -10.56
C LYS A 49 -5.34 9.83 -11.35
N ASP A 50 -4.71 8.84 -10.70
CA ASP A 50 -4.13 7.69 -11.42
C ASP A 50 -5.21 6.79 -12.05
N THR A 51 -6.39 6.72 -11.41
CA THR A 51 -7.50 5.89 -11.87
C THR A 51 -8.41 6.56 -12.92
N SER A 52 -8.21 7.85 -13.19
CA SER A 52 -9.02 8.64 -14.14
C SER A 52 -9.06 8.08 -15.57
N LYS A 53 -8.11 7.23 -15.95
CA LYS A 53 -8.03 6.54 -17.24
C LYS A 53 -8.94 5.31 -17.37
N TYR A 54 -9.56 4.86 -16.28
CA TYR A 54 -10.43 3.68 -16.24
C TYR A 54 -11.91 4.08 -16.10
N ASP A 55 -12.83 3.24 -16.58
CA ASP A 55 -14.26 3.41 -16.35
C ASP A 55 -14.60 2.93 -14.94
N PHE A 56 -15.04 3.85 -14.08
CA PHE A 56 -15.33 3.53 -12.68
C PHE A 56 -16.37 2.41 -12.54
N ASN A 57 -17.43 2.40 -13.33
CA ASN A 57 -18.52 1.44 -13.17
C ASN A 57 -18.19 0.07 -13.76
N LYS A 58 -17.38 0.04 -14.83
CA LYS A 58 -17.04 -1.20 -15.54
C LYS A 58 -15.76 -1.84 -15.04
N ASP A 59 -14.74 -1.04 -14.74
CA ASP A 59 -13.39 -1.52 -14.47
C ASP A 59 -13.07 -1.53 -12.97
N ILE A 60 -13.52 -0.52 -12.21
CA ILE A 60 -13.13 -0.34 -10.81
C ILE A 60 -14.15 -0.96 -9.85
N LEU A 61 -15.40 -0.55 -9.94
CA LEU A 61 -16.46 -0.91 -8.99
C LEU A 61 -16.66 -2.43 -8.85
N PRO A 62 -16.62 -3.25 -9.92
CA PRO A 62 -16.77 -4.69 -9.79
C PRO A 62 -15.66 -5.33 -8.96
N VAL A 63 -14.41 -4.87 -9.14
CA VAL A 63 -13.23 -5.40 -8.43
C VAL A 63 -13.29 -5.03 -6.95
N VAL A 64 -13.61 -3.77 -6.64
CA VAL A 64 -13.77 -3.30 -5.26
C VAL A 64 -14.91 -4.05 -4.55
N LYS A 65 -16.06 -4.21 -5.20
CA LYS A 65 -17.19 -4.98 -4.64
C LYS A 65 -16.83 -6.44 -4.42
N ASN A 66 -16.11 -7.05 -5.37
CA ASN A 66 -15.64 -8.42 -5.22
C ASN A 66 -14.75 -8.57 -3.98
N ALA A 67 -13.77 -7.68 -3.79
CA ALA A 67 -12.92 -7.67 -2.61
C ALA A 67 -13.70 -7.51 -1.31
N LEU A 68 -14.61 -6.52 -1.23
CA LEU A 68 -15.45 -6.30 -0.04
C LEU A 68 -16.39 -7.47 0.28
N SER A 69 -16.87 -8.17 -0.75
CA SER A 69 -17.71 -9.36 -0.58
C SER A 69 -16.93 -10.61 -0.13
N ASN A 70 -15.62 -10.65 -0.37
CA ASN A 70 -14.79 -11.82 -0.14
C ASN A 70 -14.00 -11.73 1.17
N ARG A 71 -14.71 -11.83 2.29
CA ARG A 71 -14.14 -11.67 3.65
C ARG A 71 -13.03 -12.65 3.97
N SER A 72 -13.11 -13.89 3.50
CA SER A 72 -12.06 -14.89 3.71
C SER A 72 -10.75 -14.50 3.02
N LYS A 73 -10.81 -14.01 1.77
CA LYS A 73 -9.63 -13.50 1.07
C LYS A 73 -9.03 -12.26 1.74
N LEU A 74 -9.87 -11.34 2.23
CA LEU A 74 -9.41 -10.19 3.01
C LEU A 74 -8.65 -10.63 4.27
N GLU A 75 -9.17 -11.62 5.01
CA GLU A 75 -8.54 -12.15 6.20
C GLU A 75 -7.20 -12.87 5.90
N VAL A 76 -7.16 -13.67 4.82
CA VAL A 76 -5.93 -14.32 4.36
C VAL A 76 -4.87 -13.27 3.99
N LEU A 77 -5.23 -12.27 3.19
CA LEU A 77 -4.32 -11.20 2.80
C LEU A 77 -3.81 -10.43 4.03
N HIS A 78 -4.69 -10.04 4.95
CA HIS A 78 -4.30 -9.36 6.20
C HIS A 78 -3.32 -10.21 7.03
N THR A 79 -3.63 -11.49 7.23
CA THR A 79 -2.77 -12.41 8.00
C THR A 79 -1.39 -12.54 7.35
N ASN A 80 -1.35 -12.76 6.03
CA ASN A 80 -0.11 -12.91 5.29
C ASN A 80 0.68 -11.59 5.20
N PHE A 81 0.00 -10.46 5.10
CA PHE A 81 0.62 -9.13 5.12
C PHE A 81 1.36 -8.90 6.44
N LEU A 82 0.71 -9.17 7.58
CA LEU A 82 1.36 -9.07 8.89
C LEU A 82 2.55 -10.03 9.00
N GLN A 83 2.45 -11.23 8.44
CA GLN A 83 3.55 -12.19 8.44
C GLN A 83 4.74 -11.75 7.56
N VAL A 84 4.47 -11.24 6.36
CA VAL A 84 5.51 -10.82 5.39
C VAL A 84 6.20 -9.53 5.82
N THR A 85 5.47 -8.61 6.44
CA THR A 85 6.03 -7.34 6.90
C THR A 85 6.68 -7.43 8.29
N LYS A 86 6.47 -8.52 9.03
CA LYS A 86 7.08 -8.74 10.34
C LYS A 86 8.61 -8.72 10.22
N SER A 87 9.24 -7.72 10.83
CA SER A 87 10.70 -7.52 10.82
C SER A 87 11.29 -7.31 9.42
N LEU A 88 10.49 -6.83 8.47
CA LEU A 88 10.94 -6.55 7.10
C LEU A 88 12.09 -5.54 7.06
N ASP A 89 12.02 -4.50 7.90
CA ASP A 89 13.09 -3.53 8.12
C ASP A 89 14.44 -4.21 8.40
N LYS A 90 14.46 -5.16 9.35
CA LYS A 90 15.66 -5.92 9.72
C LYS A 90 16.11 -6.84 8.59
N GLU A 91 15.18 -7.46 7.88
CA GLU A 91 15.51 -8.33 6.74
C GLU A 91 16.21 -7.55 5.63
N ILE A 92 15.71 -6.36 5.30
CA ILE A 92 16.30 -5.47 4.30
C ILE A 92 17.70 -5.03 4.72
N VAL A 93 17.88 -4.58 5.97
CA VAL A 93 19.20 -4.22 6.51
C VAL A 93 20.17 -5.42 6.44
N ASN A 94 19.74 -6.60 6.87
CA ASN A 94 20.60 -7.78 6.93
C ASN A 94 21.01 -8.28 5.53
N LYS A 95 20.11 -8.21 4.53
CA LYS A 95 20.36 -8.73 3.19
C LYS A 95 21.08 -7.74 2.28
N PHE A 96 20.78 -6.46 2.41
CA PHE A 96 21.23 -5.44 1.45
C PHE A 96 22.08 -4.34 2.10
N ASN A 97 22.20 -4.33 3.43
CA ASN A 97 22.89 -3.28 4.18
C ASN A 97 22.37 -1.86 3.87
N ILE A 98 21.05 -1.74 3.65
CA ILE A 98 20.36 -0.48 3.40
C ILE A 98 19.30 -0.23 4.48
N ASN A 99 19.14 1.03 4.85
CA ASN A 99 18.00 1.50 5.64
C ASN A 99 17.06 2.26 4.71
N LEU A 100 15.78 1.93 4.73
CA LEU A 100 14.77 2.62 3.93
C LEU A 100 13.82 3.37 4.87
N ASP A 101 13.72 4.70 4.68
CA ASP A 101 12.71 5.53 5.34
C ASP A 101 11.49 5.66 4.43
N LEU A 102 10.48 4.84 4.70
CA LEU A 102 9.22 4.81 3.95
C LEU A 102 8.07 4.30 4.82
N ASP A 103 6.85 4.47 4.34
CA ASP A 103 5.68 3.82 4.91
C ASP A 103 5.14 2.77 3.91
N ILE A 104 4.76 1.58 4.40
CA ILE A 104 4.07 0.55 3.62
C ILE A 104 2.64 0.48 4.11
N ILE A 105 1.69 0.80 3.24
CA ILE A 105 0.28 0.97 3.58
C ILE A 105 -0.57 -0.07 2.84
N LEU A 106 -1.24 -0.93 3.59
CA LEU A 106 -2.26 -1.84 3.05
C LEU A 106 -3.63 -1.15 3.13
N TYR A 107 -4.27 -0.90 1.98
CA TYR A 107 -5.51 -0.11 1.88
C TYR A 107 -6.48 -0.64 0.83
N LEU A 108 -7.72 -0.17 0.88
CA LEU A 108 -8.71 -0.37 -0.19
C LEU A 108 -8.51 0.72 -1.26
N GLY A 109 -7.90 0.35 -2.38
CA GLY A 109 -7.66 1.23 -3.53
C GLY A 109 -8.82 1.26 -4.51
N LEU A 110 -8.55 1.88 -5.67
CA LEU A 110 -9.49 2.00 -6.78
C LEU A 110 -8.92 1.41 -8.08
N CYS A 111 -8.20 0.30 -7.97
CA CYS A 111 -7.63 -0.43 -9.10
C CYS A 111 -6.47 0.24 -9.85
N ASN A 112 -5.84 1.25 -9.25
CA ASN A 112 -4.59 1.85 -9.74
C ASN A 112 -3.44 0.84 -9.79
N GLY A 113 -3.35 -0.07 -8.83
CA GLY A 113 -2.33 -1.12 -8.80
C GLY A 113 -2.42 -2.02 -7.57
N ALA A 114 -1.85 -3.22 -7.65
CA ALA A 114 -1.69 -4.12 -6.49
C ALA A 114 -0.62 -3.58 -5.53
N GLY A 115 0.44 -3.01 -6.07
CA GLY A 115 1.46 -2.24 -5.36
C GLY A 115 1.85 -1.05 -6.23
N TRP A 116 2.18 0.07 -5.59
CA TRP A 116 2.83 1.20 -6.26
C TRP A 116 3.56 2.08 -5.26
N PHE A 117 4.64 2.71 -5.73
CA PHE A 117 5.41 3.71 -5.00
C PHE A 117 4.98 5.14 -5.36
N THR A 118 4.79 5.98 -4.35
CA THR A 118 4.56 7.43 -4.49
C THR A 118 5.16 8.21 -3.31
N LYS A 119 4.99 9.53 -3.29
CA LYS A 119 5.33 10.39 -2.15
C LYS A 119 4.03 11.00 -1.59
N LEU A 120 3.67 10.67 -0.35
CA LEU A 120 2.56 11.29 0.39
C LEU A 120 3.14 12.06 1.57
N ASP A 121 2.67 13.28 1.83
CA ASP A 121 3.13 14.08 2.98
C ASP A 121 4.66 14.25 3.04
N ASN A 122 5.32 14.36 1.87
CA ASN A 122 6.79 14.36 1.71
C ASN A 122 7.52 13.11 2.23
N ARG A 123 6.80 12.02 2.48
CA ARG A 123 7.36 10.70 2.80
C ARG A 123 7.24 9.75 1.61
N ARG A 124 8.21 8.86 1.48
CA ARG A 124 8.15 7.75 0.52
C ARG A 124 7.10 6.76 1.00
N VAL A 125 6.18 6.37 0.13
CA VAL A 125 5.09 5.46 0.49
C VAL A 125 4.96 4.37 -0.56
N VAL A 126 4.88 3.13 -0.09
CA VAL A 126 4.41 1.98 -0.86
C VAL A 126 2.96 1.73 -0.49
N LEU A 127 2.07 1.86 -1.46
CA LEU A 127 0.64 1.63 -1.32
C LEU A 127 0.30 0.25 -1.89
N LEU A 128 -0.36 -0.60 -1.10
CA LEU A 128 -0.77 -1.95 -1.47
C LEU A 128 -2.29 -2.02 -1.55
N GLY A 129 -2.82 -2.08 -2.78
CA GLY A 129 -4.26 -2.10 -3.07
C GLY A 129 -4.85 -3.51 -2.86
N ILE A 130 -5.59 -3.69 -1.77
CA ILE A 130 -6.20 -4.96 -1.38
C ILE A 130 -7.08 -5.55 -2.50
N GLU A 131 -7.85 -4.70 -3.17
CA GLU A 131 -8.78 -5.10 -4.22
C GLU A 131 -8.05 -5.72 -5.42
N LYS A 132 -6.92 -5.14 -5.82
CA LYS A 132 -6.10 -5.65 -6.93
C LYS A 132 -5.31 -6.89 -6.52
N ILE A 133 -4.80 -6.93 -5.29
CA ILE A 133 -4.12 -8.14 -4.78
C ILE A 133 -5.09 -9.33 -4.78
N ILE A 134 -6.33 -9.13 -4.34
CA ILE A 134 -7.38 -10.14 -4.32
C ILE A 134 -7.83 -10.57 -5.73
N GLU A 135 -7.96 -9.60 -6.65
CA GLU A 135 -8.30 -9.86 -8.04
C GLU A 135 -7.25 -10.72 -8.74
N LEU A 136 -5.97 -10.42 -8.50
CA LEU A 136 -4.85 -11.11 -9.13
C LEU A 136 -4.50 -12.44 -8.45
N GLY A 137 -5.10 -12.74 -7.31
CA GLY A 137 -4.81 -13.96 -6.54
C GLY A 137 -3.43 -13.93 -5.87
N TRP A 138 -2.98 -12.75 -5.45
CA TRP A 138 -1.64 -12.52 -4.88
C TRP A 138 -1.65 -12.43 -3.34
N GLU A 139 -2.63 -13.08 -2.70
CA GLU A 139 -2.77 -13.03 -1.24
C GLU A 139 -1.79 -13.96 -0.51
N ASP A 140 -1.16 -14.92 -1.20
CA ASP A 140 -0.22 -15.85 -0.57
C ASP A 140 1.11 -15.19 -0.20
N ILE A 141 1.81 -15.79 0.77
CA ILE A 141 3.06 -15.24 1.34
C ILE A 141 4.12 -15.00 0.27
N THR A 142 4.23 -15.86 -0.74
CA THR A 142 5.30 -15.79 -1.75
C THR A 142 5.04 -14.65 -2.71
N THR A 143 3.83 -14.57 -3.27
CA THR A 143 3.45 -13.51 -4.21
C THR A 143 3.39 -12.16 -3.53
N LEU A 144 2.83 -12.07 -2.32
CA LEU A 144 2.78 -10.82 -1.56
C LEU A 144 4.17 -10.31 -1.18
N ARG A 145 5.08 -11.21 -0.79
CA ARG A 145 6.48 -10.84 -0.54
C ARG A 145 7.15 -10.36 -1.83
N ALA A 146 6.97 -11.06 -2.94
CA ALA A 146 7.53 -10.62 -4.23
C ALA A 146 7.03 -9.22 -4.62
N LEU A 147 5.73 -8.94 -4.44
CA LEU A 147 5.14 -7.63 -4.67
C LEU A 147 5.78 -6.55 -3.79
N ILE A 148 5.88 -6.78 -2.47
CA ILE A 148 6.48 -5.80 -1.55
C ILE A 148 7.94 -5.52 -1.94
N TYR A 149 8.73 -6.54 -2.24
CA TYR A 149 10.12 -6.35 -2.66
C TYR A 149 10.26 -5.64 -4.00
N HIS A 150 9.31 -5.86 -4.93
CA HIS A 150 9.25 -5.11 -6.18
C HIS A 150 9.08 -3.60 -5.91
N GLU A 151 8.12 -3.23 -5.06
CA GLU A 151 7.87 -1.83 -4.71
C GLU A 151 9.03 -1.19 -3.93
N LEU A 152 9.67 -1.94 -3.04
CA LEU A 152 10.90 -1.50 -2.37
C LEU A 152 12.05 -1.26 -3.36
N GLY A 153 12.08 -1.97 -4.49
CA GLY A 153 13.02 -1.72 -5.59
C GLY A 153 12.82 -0.33 -6.21
N HIS A 154 11.58 0.11 -6.41
CA HIS A 154 11.28 1.47 -6.90
C HIS A 154 11.73 2.53 -5.90
N VAL A 155 11.48 2.31 -4.61
CA VAL A 155 11.94 3.17 -3.52
C VAL A 155 13.46 3.30 -3.53
N TRP A 156 14.17 2.17 -3.66
CA TRP A 156 15.63 2.18 -3.74
C TRP A 156 16.12 2.97 -4.96
N HIS A 157 15.53 2.75 -6.15
CA HIS A 157 15.87 3.52 -7.34
C HIS A 157 15.62 5.02 -7.19
N ASP A 158 14.53 5.45 -6.53
CA ASP A 158 14.27 6.85 -6.21
C ASP A 158 15.38 7.44 -5.33
N ILE A 159 15.78 6.74 -4.26
CA ILE A 159 16.89 7.16 -3.39
C ILE A 159 18.20 7.32 -4.17
N GLN A 160 18.52 6.36 -5.06
CA GLN A 160 19.73 6.43 -5.88
C GLN A 160 19.72 7.59 -6.89
N ARG A 161 18.54 7.91 -7.47
CA ARG A 161 18.38 9.01 -8.43
C ARG A 161 18.37 10.37 -7.77
N ASP A 162 17.79 10.49 -6.57
CA ASP A 162 17.71 11.73 -5.80
C ASP A 162 19.07 12.16 -5.22
N GLY A 163 20.06 11.26 -5.14
CA GLY A 163 21.47 11.61 -4.86
C GLY A 163 21.75 12.23 -3.48
N SER A 164 20.80 12.17 -2.55
CA SER A 164 20.96 12.68 -1.17
C SER A 164 20.76 11.55 -0.17
N ASP A 165 21.77 11.31 0.67
CA ASP A 165 21.80 10.43 1.85
C ASP A 165 22.37 9.01 1.69
N MET A 166 23.35 8.83 0.81
CA MET A 166 24.39 7.80 1.06
C MET A 166 25.68 8.50 1.47
N ASP A 167 25.72 8.96 2.73
CA ASP A 167 26.98 9.20 3.41
C ASP A 167 27.66 7.83 3.57
N ASN A 168 28.77 7.64 2.86
CA ASN A 168 29.79 6.61 3.14
C ASN A 168 30.38 6.81 4.54
#